data_AF-A0A7X6NU24-F1
#
_entry.id   AF-A0A7X6NU24-F1
#
_cell.length_a   1.000
_cell.length_b   1.000
_cell.length_c   1.000
_cell.angle_alpha   90.00
_cell.angle_beta   90.00
_cell.angle_gamma   90.00
#
_symmetry.space_group_name_H-M   'P 1'
#
loop_
_entity.id
_entity.type
_entity.pdbx_description
1 polymer ?
#
loop_
_entity_poly.entity_id
_entity_poly.type
_entity_poly.pdbx_seq_one_letter_code
_entity_poly.pdbx_strand_id
1 'polypeptide(L)' 'MLAEALEHLVEGIVSHPEDVRVRDKELRHGRMLEVRVHPEDIGKVIGRQGRTASALRTVIQ' A
#
# COMPACT_ATOMS: atom_id res chain seq x y z
N MET A 1 -5.85 -0.95 -12.45
CA MET A 1 -6.29 -2.23 -11.84
C MET A 1 -5.55 -2.53 -10.54
N LEU A 2 -4.28 -3.02 -10.55
CA LEU A 2 -3.60 -3.39 -9.29
C LEU A 2 -3.30 -2.21 -8.36
N ALA A 3 -2.89 -1.06 -8.92
CA ALA A 3 -2.65 0.15 -8.14
C ALA A 3 -3.93 0.65 -7.45
N GLU A 4 -5.05 0.72 -8.19
CA GLU A 4 -6.37 1.13 -7.67
C GLU A 4 -6.88 0.16 -6.60
N ALA A 5 -6.69 -1.15 -6.79
CA ALA A 5 -7.07 -2.16 -5.80
C ALA A 5 -6.26 -2.00 -4.50
N LEU A 6 -4.94 -1.80 -4.61
CA LEU A 6 -4.08 -1.56 -3.46
C LEU A 6 -4.42 -0.24 -2.76
N GLU A 7 -4.70 0.82 -3.53
CA GLU A 7 -5.13 2.11 -3.00
C GLU A 7 -6.40 1.96 -2.16
N HIS A 8 -7.42 1.30 -2.70
CA HIS A 8 -8.67 1.06 -1.99
C HIS A 8 -8.50 0.22 -0.71
N LEU A 9 -7.63 -0.79 -0.74
CA LEU A 9 -7.33 -1.59 0.45
C LEU A 9 -6.63 -0.76 1.54
N VAL A 10 -5.71 0.12 1.14
CA VAL A 10 -4.94 0.95 2.07
C VAL A 10 -5.81 2.06 2.66
N GLU A 11 -6.70 2.67 1.88
CA GLU A 11 -7.68 3.65 2.37
C GLU A 11 -8.51 3.12 3.55
N GLY A 12 -8.88 1.84 3.54
CA GLY A 12 -9.63 1.20 4.62
C GLY A 12 -8.81 0.92 5.91
N ILE A 13 -7.48 1.06 5.87
CA ILE A 13 -6.58 0.77 7.00
C ILE A 13 -6.16 2.04 7.74
N VAL A 14 -6.13 3.17 7.05
CA VAL A 14 -5.55 4.43 7.53
C VAL A 14 -6.61 5.37 8.11
N SER A 15 -6.17 6.40 8.84
CA SER A 15 -7.07 7.47 9.31
C SER A 15 -7.16 8.66 8.36
N HIS A 16 -6.19 8.82 7.45
CA HIS A 16 -6.16 9.87 6.42
C HIS A 16 -6.24 9.22 5.01
N PRO A 17 -7.42 8.74 4.57
CA PRO A 17 -7.57 8.07 3.27
C PRO A 17 -7.24 8.98 2.08
N GLU A 18 -7.48 10.28 2.20
CA GLU A 18 -7.22 11.29 1.17
C GLU A 18 -5.72 11.42 0.78
N ASP A 19 -4.84 11.02 1.71
CA ASP A 19 -3.39 11.05 1.59
C ASP A 19 -2.80 9.75 1.02
N VAL A 20 -3.65 8.76 0.77
CA VAL A 20 -3.22 7.52 0.10
C VAL A 20 -2.96 7.81 -1.37
N ARG A 21 -1.76 7.43 -1.82
CA ARG A 21 -1.37 7.49 -3.24
C ARG A 21 -0.58 6.24 -3.58
N VAL A 22 -1.00 5.54 -4.64
CA VAL A 22 -0.27 4.38 -5.17
C VAL A 22 0.31 4.71 -6.54
N ARG A 23 1.62 4.51 -6.71
CA ARG A 23 2.31 4.67 -8.00
C ARG A 23 2.77 3.33 -8.52
N ASP A 24 2.37 3.03 -9.75
CA ASP A 24 2.86 1.89 -10.51
C ASP A 24 4.14 2.27 -11.27
N LYS A 25 5.25 1.61 -10.96
CA LYS A 25 6.53 1.81 -11.61
C LYS A 25 6.96 0.53 -12.32
N GLU A 26 7.09 0.61 -13.64
CA GLU A 26 7.72 -0.44 -14.42
C GLU A 26 9.23 -0.43 -14.17
N LEU A 27 9.77 -1.60 -13.82
CA LEU A 27 11.19 -1.83 -13.62
C LEU A 27 11.70 -2.77 -14.71
N ARG A 28 13.03 -2.81 -14.91
CA ARG A 28 13.66 -3.72 -15.88
C ARG A 28 13.27 -5.20 -15.69
N HIS A 29 12.98 -5.60 -14.46
CA HIS A 29 12.56 -6.97 -14.12
C HIS A 29 11.34 -6.97 -13.20
N GLY A 30 10.22 -6.46 -13.71
CA GLY A 30 8.92 -6.54 -13.03
C GLY A 30 8.32 -5.18 -12.70
N ARG A 31 7.49 -5.16 -11.67
CA ARG A 31 6.70 -3.99 -11.27
C ARG A 31 6.92 -3.64 -9.81
N MET A 32 6.96 -2.36 -9.50
CA MET A 32 6.97 -1.84 -8.13
C MET A 32 5.75 -0.96 -7.90
N LEU A 33 4.95 -1.31 -6.90
CA LEU A 33 3.88 -0.45 -6.39
C LEU A 33 4.43 0.35 -5.20
N GLU A 34 4.55 1.66 -5.36
CA GLU A 34 4.96 2.58 -4.29
C GLU A 34 3.70 3.15 -3.62
N VAL A 35 3.52 2.82 -2.34
CA VAL A 35 2.42 3.35 -1.52
C VAL A 35 2.95 4.52 -0.68
N ARG A 36 2.29 5.67 -0.79
CA ARG A 36 2.50 6.82 0.09
C ARG A 36 1.23 7.05 0.90
N VAL A 37 1.42 7.38 2.17
CA VAL A 37 0.37 7.67 3.15
C VAL A 37 0.82 8.80 4.07
N HIS A 38 -0.12 9.34 4.84
CA HIS A 38 0.19 10.29 5.90
C HIS A 38 1.20 9.70 6.91
N PRO A 39 2.17 10.47 7.44
CA PRO A 39 3.20 9.95 8.34
C PRO A 39 2.67 9.20 9.57
N GLU A 40 1.53 9.62 10.11
CA GLU A 40 0.89 8.98 11.28
C GLU A 40 0.29 7.61 10.96
N ASP A 41 0.04 7.32 9.68
CA ASP A 41 -0.58 6.08 9.24
C ASP A 41 0.44 5.00 8.82
N ILE A 42 1.72 5.35 8.69
CA ILE A 42 2.80 4.41 8.34
C ILE A 42 2.77 3.19 9.26
N GLY A 43 2.62 3.39 10.57
CA GLY A 43 2.57 2.29 11.54
C GLY A 43 1.41 1.32 11.31
N LYS A 44 0.25 1.83 10.86
CA LYS A 44 -0.95 1.02 10.57
C LYS A 44 -0.77 0.19 9.31
N VAL A 45 -0.21 0.79 8.26
CA VAL A 45 0.06 0.13 6.97
C VAL A 45 1.13 -0.94 7.09
N ILE A 46 2.21 -0.69 7.84
CA ILE A 46 3.23 -1.71 8.11
C ILE A 46 2.64 -2.81 9.00
N GLY A 47 1.93 -2.43 10.06
CA GLY A 47 1.37 -3.34 11.04
C GLY A 47 2.45 -3.97 11.94
N ARG A 48 2.01 -4.61 13.02
CA ARG A 48 2.92 -5.27 13.98
C ARG A 48 3.77 -6.32 13.26
N GLN A 49 5.09 -6.18 13.33
CA GLN A 49 6.09 -7.03 12.65
C GLN A 49 5.91 -7.09 11.12
N GLY A 50 5.34 -6.05 10.50
CA GLY A 50 5.14 -6.02 9.05
C GLY A 50 3.96 -6.86 8.55
N ARG A 51 3.12 -7.41 9.45
CA ARG A 51 2.06 -8.36 9.08
C ARG A 51 1.03 -7.78 8.10
N THR A 52 0.65 -6.51 8.26
CA THR A 52 -0.30 -5.85 7.37
C THR A 52 0.31 -5.70 5.98
N ALA A 53 1.53 -5.16 5.89
CA ALA A 53 2.23 -5.03 4.61
C ALA A 53 2.46 -6.38 3.91
N SER A 54 2.77 -7.44 4.66
CA SER A 54 2.90 -8.79 4.12
C SER A 54 1.58 -9.35 3.60
N ALA A 55 0.47 -9.15 4.32
CA ALA A 55 -0.86 -9.58 3.86
C ALA A 55 -1.28 -8.85 2.57
N LEU A 56 -1.04 -7.53 2.50
CA LEU A 56 -1.28 -6.75 1.28
C LEU A 56 -0.47 -7.29 0.10
N ARG A 57 0.80 -7.65 0.32
CA ARG A 57 1.62 -8.29 -0.73
C ARG A 57 1.01 -9.59 -1.20
N THR A 58 0.55 -10.46 -0.29
CA THR A 58 -0.08 -11.75 -0.64
C THR A 58 -1.35 -11.57 -1.47
N VAL A 59 -2.19 -10.58 -1.15
CA VAL A 59 -3.45 -10.33 -1.87
C VAL A 59 -3.23 -9.80 -3.28
N ILE A 60 -2.15 -9.05 -3.50
CA ILE A 60 -1.83 -8.39 -4.77
C ILE A 60 -0.96 -9.26 -5.71
N GLN A 61 -0.51 -10.45 -5.28
CA GLN A 61 0.34 -11.35 -6.07
C GLN A 61 -0.34 -11.88 -7.33
#